data_AF-A0A662SQR3-F1
#
_entry.id   AF-A0A662SQR3-F1
#
_cell.length_a   1.000
_cell.length_b   1.000
_cell.length_c   1.000
_cell.angle_alpha   90.00
_cell.angle_beta   90.00
_cell.angle_gamma   90.00
#
_symmetry.space_group_name_H-M   'P 1'
#
loop_
_entity.id
_entity.type
_entity.pdbx_description
1 polymer ?
#
loop_
_entity_poly.entity_id
_entity_poly.type
_entity_poly.pdbx_seq_one_letter_code
_entity_poly.pdbx_strand_id
1 'polypeptide(L)'
;MKRLLPILLLTLLMLGSSGVPEASGQRFIIALNFEVTVEADGRAVIELKEHPFSLEGESLLHDEEVISRMMSEDSVEADILSALYMFSSDPSNVNYTLSEEPYIDYGLAVLCDVYGTGEMEELTGAIVIKVEVYLNETDALEHLEGDTFLLKARDPFTAQHPAAWVDVLEFKFGEGVELLNASWKPRDAQGPTEVGVDYLLWINPSEEAAPDVYLLTLKLPDVEISVKRVSLNLDVSSSSEGGLTSIHLKNREGRDLDLVVRLVGPGVDRARAVSLDPGEEKTVVFLVSGANLTVQVYTSGGALAYEGPVGGAAAGAPTEGEEVRPPPKESAGPPEPIKSLASLGVLVGVALMAVSFVVEGEERPEEVEREEYWIVGE
;
A
#
# COMPACT_ATOMS: atom_id res chain seq x y z
N MET A 1 -41.94 -48.05 11.20
CA MET A 1 -41.58 -46.93 10.30
C MET A 1 -42.51 -45.72 10.44
N LYS A 2 -43.82 -45.79 10.15
CA LYS A 2 -44.72 -44.59 10.14
C LYS A 2 -44.83 -43.75 11.42
N ARG A 3 -44.44 -44.25 12.61
CA ARG A 3 -44.40 -43.48 13.88
C ARG A 3 -43.06 -42.85 14.24
N LEU A 4 -41.98 -43.21 13.53
CA LEU A 4 -40.65 -42.61 13.73
C LEU A 4 -40.44 -41.36 12.89
N LEU A 5 -41.07 -41.28 11.71
CA LEU A 5 -40.98 -40.12 10.82
C LEU A 5 -41.41 -38.79 11.46
N PRO A 6 -42.55 -38.67 12.20
CA PRO A 6 -42.90 -37.41 12.84
C PRO A 6 -41.97 -37.05 14.00
N ILE A 7 -41.40 -38.03 14.70
CA ILE A 7 -40.43 -37.78 15.78
C ILE A 7 -39.11 -37.26 15.18
N LEU A 8 -38.64 -37.88 14.09
CA LEU A 8 -37.46 -37.45 13.35
C LEU A 8 -37.62 -36.03 12.77
N LEU A 9 -38.82 -35.72 12.24
CA LEU A 9 -39.13 -34.40 11.70
C LEU A 9 -39.20 -33.33 12.81
N LEU A 10 -39.75 -33.69 13.98
CA LEU A 10 -39.80 -32.79 15.14
C LEU A 10 -38.41 -32.56 15.74
N THR A 11 -37.54 -33.57 15.79
CA THR A 11 -36.14 -33.35 16.19
C THR A 11 -35.37 -32.54 15.14
N LEU A 12 -35.62 -32.72 13.84
CA LEU A 12 -35.02 -31.86 12.80
C LEU A 12 -35.48 -30.40 12.93
N LEU A 13 -36.75 -30.14 13.22
CA LEU A 13 -37.24 -28.78 13.47
C LEU A 13 -36.58 -28.15 14.71
N MET A 14 -36.42 -28.91 15.79
CA MET A 14 -35.78 -28.44 17.02
C MET A 14 -34.25 -28.26 16.89
N LEU A 15 -33.61 -29.01 16.00
CA LEU A 15 -32.20 -28.83 15.63
C LEU A 15 -32.01 -27.64 14.68
N GLY A 16 -32.98 -27.37 13.80
CA GLY A 16 -33.00 -26.20 12.91
C GLY A 16 -33.30 -24.86 13.62
N SER A 17 -33.70 -24.90 14.90
CA SER A 17 -33.81 -23.74 15.78
C SER A 17 -32.62 -23.58 16.74
N SER A 18 -31.50 -24.26 16.46
CA SER A 18 -30.20 -23.82 16.97
C SER A 18 -29.94 -22.46 16.35
N GLY A 19 -30.03 -21.40 17.15
CA GLY A 19 -29.88 -20.03 16.64
C GLY A 19 -28.59 -19.91 15.83
N VAL A 20 -28.72 -19.44 14.59
CA VAL A 20 -27.65 -18.62 14.01
C VAL A 20 -27.42 -17.54 15.07
N PRO A 21 -26.19 -17.37 15.60
CA PRO A 21 -25.96 -16.26 16.51
C PRO A 21 -26.33 -15.01 15.74
N GLU A 22 -27.39 -14.32 16.18
CA GLU A 22 -27.60 -12.94 15.76
C GLU A 22 -26.30 -12.23 16.08
N ALA A 23 -25.67 -11.65 15.07
CA ALA A 23 -24.52 -10.78 15.25
C ALA A 23 -25.02 -9.51 15.93
N SER A 24 -25.32 -9.63 17.22
CA SER A 24 -25.79 -8.60 18.13
C SER A 24 -24.64 -7.67 18.53
N GLY A 25 -23.76 -7.36 17.59
CA GLY A 25 -22.91 -6.20 17.67
C GLY A 25 -23.70 -5.01 17.14
N GLN A 26 -23.69 -3.91 17.88
CA GLN A 26 -24.21 -2.64 17.37
C GLN A 26 -23.54 -2.33 16.02
N ARG A 27 -24.38 -2.03 15.01
CA ARG A 27 -23.92 -1.52 13.72
C ARG A 27 -23.57 -0.05 13.91
N PHE A 28 -22.35 0.30 13.56
CA PHE A 28 -21.84 1.66 13.60
C PHE A 28 -21.00 1.92 12.35
N ILE A 29 -20.83 3.19 12.04
CA ILE A 29 -19.95 3.71 10.99
C ILE A 29 -18.72 4.30 11.70
N ILE A 30 -17.58 4.33 11.01
CA ILE A 30 -16.35 4.95 11.49
C ILE A 30 -16.08 6.15 10.56
N ALA A 31 -16.09 7.36 11.13
CA ALA A 31 -15.52 8.54 10.48
C ALA A 31 -14.00 8.45 10.54
N LEU A 32 -13.30 8.79 9.45
CA LEU A 32 -11.89 8.45 9.29
C LEU A 32 -11.08 9.57 8.64
N ASN A 33 -10.22 10.21 9.44
CA ASN A 33 -9.26 11.21 8.96
C ASN A 33 -7.84 10.62 8.98
N PHE A 34 -7.07 10.89 7.93
CA PHE A 34 -5.63 10.61 7.86
C PHE A 34 -4.83 11.91 7.92
N GLU A 35 -3.82 11.93 8.78
CA GLU A 35 -2.77 12.95 8.78
C GLU A 35 -1.41 12.28 8.52
N VAL A 36 -0.71 12.71 7.47
CA VAL A 36 0.55 12.12 7.01
C VAL A 36 1.64 13.18 7.09
N THR A 37 2.56 13.05 8.04
CA THR A 37 3.77 13.88 8.10
C THR A 37 4.92 13.19 7.38
N VAL A 38 5.45 13.81 6.32
CA VAL A 38 6.64 13.34 5.60
C VAL A 38 7.87 14.08 6.10
N GLU A 39 8.89 13.33 6.51
CA GLU A 39 10.12 13.83 7.14
C GLU A 39 11.30 13.84 6.14
N ALA A 40 12.33 14.65 6.44
CA ALA A 40 13.48 14.84 5.55
C ALA A 40 14.32 13.58 5.30
N ASP A 41 14.28 12.61 6.22
CA ASP A 41 14.92 11.29 6.13
C ASP A 41 14.10 10.25 5.34
N GLY A 42 12.90 10.61 4.89
CA GLY A 42 11.98 9.73 4.17
C GLY A 42 11.10 8.87 5.06
N ARG A 43 11.06 9.09 6.39
CA ARG A 43 10.00 8.56 7.24
C ARG A 43 8.68 9.26 6.89
N ALA A 44 7.59 8.50 6.80
CA ALA A 44 6.23 9.01 6.89
C ALA A 44 5.62 8.57 8.23
N VAL A 45 5.06 9.53 8.97
CA VAL A 45 4.28 9.30 10.18
C VAL A 45 2.81 9.46 9.81
N ILE A 46 2.03 8.39 9.94
CA ILE A 46 0.62 8.31 9.56
C ILE A 46 -0.20 8.28 10.85
N GLU A 47 -0.95 9.32 11.13
CA GLU A 47 -1.89 9.41 12.24
C GLU A 47 -3.31 9.20 11.71
N LEU A 48 -3.88 8.03 12.01
CA LEU A 48 -5.27 7.69 11.72
C LEU A 48 -6.11 8.15 12.90
N LYS A 49 -7.18 8.89 12.62
CA LYS A 49 -8.11 9.43 13.61
C LYS A 49 -9.50 8.91 13.30
N GLU A 50 -10.01 8.06 14.19
CA GLU A 50 -11.26 7.35 14.02
C GLU A 50 -12.31 7.78 15.03
N HIS A 51 -13.54 7.99 14.56
CA HIS A 51 -14.68 8.26 15.43
C HIS A 51 -15.86 7.35 15.09
N PRO A 52 -16.26 6.42 15.99
CA PRO A 52 -17.44 5.58 15.75
C PRO A 52 -18.73 6.35 16.04
N PHE A 53 -19.73 6.20 15.16
CA PHE A 53 -21.06 6.80 15.31
C PHE A 53 -22.20 5.86 14.86
N SER A 54 -23.40 6.06 15.38
CA SER A 54 -24.59 5.27 15.06
C SER A 54 -25.12 5.57 13.65
N LEU A 55 -26.07 4.78 13.15
CA LEU A 55 -26.73 5.04 11.85
C LEU A 55 -27.58 6.34 11.86
N GLU A 56 -27.80 6.93 13.03
CA GLU A 56 -28.51 8.18 13.27
C GLU A 56 -27.57 9.38 13.47
N GLY A 57 -26.25 9.16 13.48
CA GLY A 57 -25.23 10.19 13.72
C GLY A 57 -24.82 10.37 15.19
N GLU A 58 -25.28 9.50 16.11
CA GLU A 58 -24.91 9.63 17.53
C GLU A 58 -23.49 9.10 17.79
N SER A 59 -22.62 9.92 18.41
CA SER A 59 -21.27 9.50 18.82
C SER A 59 -21.29 8.27 19.73
N LEU A 60 -20.45 7.28 19.41
CA LEU A 60 -20.26 6.05 20.19
C LEU A 60 -18.88 5.98 20.86
N LEU A 61 -18.13 7.08 20.90
CA LEU A 61 -16.78 7.15 21.49
C LEU A 61 -16.77 6.86 23.01
N HIS A 62 -17.94 6.87 23.66
CA HIS A 62 -18.12 6.53 25.07
C HIS A 62 -18.79 5.16 25.30
N ASP A 63 -19.05 4.37 24.26
CA ASP A 63 -19.61 3.02 24.39
C ASP A 63 -18.47 2.00 24.60
N GLU A 64 -18.45 1.37 25.78
CA GLU A 64 -17.38 0.44 26.17
C GLU A 64 -17.29 -0.80 25.27
N GLU A 65 -18.39 -1.26 24.65
CA GLU A 65 -18.38 -2.43 23.76
C GLU A 65 -17.82 -2.05 22.38
N VAL A 66 -18.24 -0.90 21.85
CA VAL A 66 -17.72 -0.31 20.61
C VAL A 66 -16.22 -0.06 20.70
N ILE A 67 -15.79 0.65 21.75
CA ILE A 67 -14.39 0.98 21.99
C ILE A 67 -13.54 -0.28 22.20
N SER A 68 -14.02 -1.24 23.00
CA SER A 68 -13.31 -2.53 23.20
C SER A 68 -13.14 -3.31 21.89
N ARG A 69 -14.10 -3.18 20.95
CA ARG A 69 -14.01 -3.81 19.62
C ARG A 69 -12.98 -3.12 18.72
N MET A 70 -12.99 -1.79 18.65
CA MET A 70 -12.03 -1.04 17.80
C MET A 70 -10.61 -1.06 18.35
N MET A 71 -10.45 -1.07 19.68
CA MET A 71 -9.14 -1.17 20.34
C MET A 71 -8.65 -2.63 20.47
N SER A 72 -9.28 -3.58 19.76
CA SER A 72 -8.83 -4.98 19.75
C SER A 72 -7.67 -5.20 18.77
N GLU A 73 -6.81 -6.17 19.07
CA GLU A 73 -5.61 -6.50 18.27
C GLU A 73 -5.96 -6.75 16.79
N ASP A 74 -7.01 -7.53 16.52
CA ASP A 74 -7.52 -7.82 15.17
C ASP A 74 -8.00 -6.55 14.41
N SER A 75 -8.54 -5.54 15.10
CA SER A 75 -8.99 -4.29 14.48
C SER A 75 -7.79 -3.40 14.18
N VAL A 76 -6.98 -3.13 15.21
CA VAL A 76 -5.78 -2.30 15.09
C VAL A 76 -4.82 -2.84 14.02
N GLU A 77 -4.68 -4.17 13.86
CA GLU A 77 -3.90 -4.75 12.76
C GLU A 77 -4.48 -4.41 11.38
N ALA A 78 -5.80 -4.37 11.22
CA ALA A 78 -6.46 -3.99 9.96
C ALA A 78 -6.35 -2.47 9.67
N ASP A 79 -6.37 -1.64 10.70
CA ASP A 79 -6.24 -0.19 10.58
C ASP A 79 -4.79 0.20 10.24
N ILE A 80 -3.81 -0.46 10.87
CA ILE A 80 -2.39 -0.42 10.45
C ILE A 80 -2.24 -0.89 9.01
N LEU A 81 -2.85 -2.01 8.62
CA LEU A 81 -2.75 -2.53 7.25
C LEU A 81 -3.27 -1.52 6.22
N SER A 82 -4.37 -0.82 6.55
CA SER A 82 -4.91 0.29 5.76
C SER A 82 -3.91 1.45 5.64
N ALA A 83 -3.22 1.81 6.72
CA ALA A 83 -2.12 2.77 6.68
C ALA A 83 -0.98 2.36 5.73
N LEU A 84 -0.59 1.08 5.74
CA LEU A 84 0.47 0.57 4.87
C LEU A 84 0.07 0.53 3.38
N TYR A 85 -1.21 0.28 3.07
CA TYR A 85 -1.73 0.31 1.70
C TYR A 85 -1.61 1.68 1.01
N MET A 86 -1.54 2.77 1.78
CA MET A 86 -1.27 4.11 1.25
C MET A 86 0.10 4.18 0.53
N PHE A 87 1.08 3.40 0.95
CA PHE A 87 2.45 3.46 0.43
C PHE A 87 2.97 2.17 -0.23
N SER A 88 2.19 1.08 -0.26
CA SER A 88 2.62 -0.17 -0.90
C SER A 88 1.47 -0.93 -1.57
N SER A 89 1.73 -1.50 -2.76
CA SER A 89 0.86 -2.54 -3.34
C SER A 89 0.90 -3.88 -2.59
N ASP A 90 1.95 -4.11 -1.81
CA ASP A 90 2.16 -5.30 -0.98
C ASP A 90 2.61 -4.87 0.43
N PRO A 91 1.66 -4.50 1.31
CA PRO A 91 2.00 -4.08 2.68
C PRO A 91 2.54 -5.21 3.54
N SER A 92 2.38 -6.49 3.14
CA SER A 92 2.86 -7.65 3.92
C SER A 92 4.39 -7.72 4.06
N ASN A 93 5.11 -6.94 3.24
CA ASN A 93 6.56 -6.84 3.21
C ASN A 93 7.10 -5.45 3.60
N VAL A 94 6.26 -4.57 4.15
CA VAL A 94 6.66 -3.23 4.63
C VAL A 94 6.97 -3.30 6.12
N ASN A 95 8.16 -2.84 6.53
CA ASN A 95 8.47 -2.66 7.94
C ASN A 95 7.78 -1.39 8.44
N TYR A 96 7.16 -1.47 9.62
CA TYR A 96 6.56 -0.34 10.29
C TYR A 96 6.88 -0.36 11.79
N THR A 97 6.72 0.79 12.44
CA THR A 97 6.75 0.93 13.89
C THR A 97 5.56 1.75 14.36
N LEU A 98 4.98 1.39 15.50
CA LEU A 98 4.01 2.26 16.18
C LEU A 98 4.78 3.27 17.03
N SER A 99 4.50 4.57 16.85
CA SER A 99 5.10 5.64 17.66
C SER A 99 4.71 5.52 19.14
N GLU A 100 3.47 5.08 19.38
CA GLU A 100 2.85 4.87 20.68
C GLU A 100 1.75 3.79 20.59
N GLU A 101 1.32 3.24 21.73
CA GLU A 101 0.14 2.35 21.77
C GLU A 101 -1.12 3.14 21.37
N PRO A 102 -2.09 2.55 20.65
CA PRO A 102 -3.35 3.21 20.31
C PRO A 102 -4.04 3.80 21.54
N TYR A 103 -4.62 4.99 21.40
CA TYR A 103 -5.22 5.72 22.50
C TYR A 103 -6.47 6.50 22.06
N ILE A 104 -7.20 7.06 23.03
CA ILE A 104 -8.34 7.94 22.78
C ILE A 104 -7.97 9.35 23.20
N ASP A 105 -8.11 10.32 22.29
CA ASP A 105 -8.00 11.75 22.60
C ASP A 105 -9.35 12.43 22.42
N TYR A 106 -9.95 12.87 23.53
CA TYR A 106 -11.23 13.59 23.55
C TYR A 106 -11.11 15.08 23.17
N GLY A 107 -9.91 15.59 22.94
CA GLY A 107 -9.64 16.97 22.50
C GLY A 107 -9.45 17.13 20.99
N LEU A 108 -9.36 16.03 20.24
CA LEU A 108 -9.30 16.03 18.78
C LEU A 108 -10.70 16.19 18.15
N ALA A 109 -10.72 16.33 16.83
CA ALA A 109 -11.92 16.30 16.02
C ALA A 109 -11.70 15.45 14.77
N VAL A 110 -12.72 14.71 14.37
CA VAL A 110 -12.80 13.94 13.11
C VAL A 110 -13.90 14.56 12.25
N LEU A 111 -13.73 14.60 10.93
CA LEU A 111 -14.68 15.22 10.01
C LEU A 111 -15.28 14.16 9.09
N CYS A 112 -16.60 14.11 8.96
CA CYS A 112 -17.28 13.15 8.10
C CYS A 112 -18.63 13.68 7.65
N ASP A 113 -19.07 13.31 6.44
CA ASP A 113 -20.44 13.57 5.96
C ASP A 113 -21.38 12.50 6.52
N VAL A 114 -21.67 12.62 7.82
CA VAL A 114 -22.48 11.70 8.63
C VAL A 114 -23.82 11.33 7.97
N TYR A 115 -24.37 12.23 7.14
CA TYR A 115 -25.69 12.10 6.53
C TYR A 115 -25.68 11.89 5.00
N GLY A 116 -24.53 11.82 4.35
CA GLY A 116 -24.43 11.65 2.89
C GLY A 116 -25.00 12.83 2.09
N THR A 117 -24.82 14.04 2.61
CA THR A 117 -25.39 15.31 2.11
C THR A 117 -24.39 16.20 1.37
N GLY A 118 -23.10 15.88 1.44
CA GLY A 118 -21.98 16.70 1.01
C GLY A 118 -21.52 17.74 2.04
N GLU A 119 -22.10 17.75 3.24
CA GLU A 119 -21.73 18.66 4.34
C GLU A 119 -20.97 17.90 5.45
N MET A 120 -19.70 18.25 5.67
CA MET A 120 -18.90 17.64 6.73
C MET A 120 -19.33 18.14 8.12
N GLU A 121 -19.60 17.20 9.04
CA GLU A 121 -19.81 17.48 10.46
C GLU A 121 -18.56 17.19 11.30
N GLU A 122 -18.42 17.89 12.44
CA GLU A 122 -17.31 17.72 13.38
C GLU A 122 -17.68 16.79 14.54
N LEU A 123 -17.04 15.63 14.57
CA LEU A 123 -17.19 14.62 15.63
C LEU A 123 -16.07 14.79 16.66
N THR A 124 -16.43 15.21 17.88
CA THR A 124 -15.44 15.51 18.93
C THR A 124 -14.84 14.24 19.55
N GLY A 125 -13.52 14.19 19.55
CA GLY A 125 -12.68 13.09 20.04
C GLY A 125 -12.39 12.03 18.99
N ALA A 126 -11.29 11.29 19.17
CA ALA A 126 -10.86 10.23 18.25
C ALA A 126 -10.18 9.08 18.98
N ILE A 127 -10.31 7.86 18.45
CA ILE A 127 -9.27 6.83 18.58
C ILE A 127 -8.12 7.24 17.66
N VAL A 128 -6.88 7.13 18.13
CA VAL A 128 -5.68 7.54 17.42
C VAL A 128 -4.72 6.36 17.29
N ILE A 129 -4.32 6.06 16.06
CA ILE A 129 -3.30 5.05 15.71
C ILE A 129 -2.20 5.74 14.93
N LYS A 130 -0.94 5.58 15.36
CA LYS A 130 0.23 6.21 14.72
C LYS A 130 1.20 5.19 14.17
N VAL A 131 1.33 5.17 12.85
CA VAL A 131 2.16 4.22 12.10
C VAL A 131 3.30 4.97 11.41
N GLU A 132 4.54 4.59 11.72
CA GLU A 132 5.73 5.10 11.05
C GLU A 132 6.20 4.09 9.99
N VAL A 133 6.46 4.57 8.77
CA VAL A 133 7.05 3.78 7.68
C VAL A 133 8.21 4.53 7.04
N TYR A 134 9.22 3.80 6.57
CA TYR A 134 10.31 4.36 5.77
C TYR A 134 9.96 4.25 4.29
N LEU A 135 9.69 5.38 3.63
CA LEU A 135 9.16 5.43 2.25
C LEU A 135 10.11 4.81 1.21
N ASN A 136 11.42 4.85 1.46
CA ASN A 136 12.46 4.21 0.64
C ASN A 136 12.41 2.66 0.67
N GLU A 137 11.70 2.03 1.63
CA GLU A 137 11.48 0.59 1.66
C GLU A 137 10.22 0.15 0.87
N THR A 138 9.42 1.11 0.39
CA THR A 138 8.11 0.89 -0.24
C THR A 138 8.12 1.07 -1.77
N ASP A 139 6.97 0.85 -2.44
CA ASP A 139 6.82 1.12 -3.88
C ASP A 139 6.35 2.55 -4.21
N ALA A 140 6.08 3.37 -3.18
CA ALA A 140 5.55 4.72 -3.34
C ALA A 140 6.61 5.80 -3.61
N LEU A 141 7.88 5.59 -3.24
CA LEU A 141 8.93 6.61 -3.41
C LEU A 141 9.82 6.33 -4.64
N GLU A 142 9.67 7.16 -5.68
CA GLU A 142 10.50 7.11 -6.89
C GLU A 142 11.55 8.22 -6.87
N HIS A 143 12.84 7.87 -6.99
CA HIS A 143 13.92 8.85 -7.12
C HIS A 143 13.93 9.48 -8.51
N LEU A 144 13.99 10.81 -8.59
CA LEU A 144 14.02 11.55 -9.86
C LEU A 144 15.44 12.04 -10.19
N GLU A 145 15.97 12.99 -9.41
CA GLU A 145 17.31 13.55 -9.56
C GLU A 145 17.75 14.20 -8.24
N GLY A 146 19.03 14.07 -7.86
CA GLY A 146 19.57 14.73 -6.67
C GLY A 146 18.87 14.28 -5.37
N ASP A 147 18.34 15.26 -4.64
CA ASP A 147 17.50 15.10 -3.44
C ASP A 147 15.99 15.09 -3.76
N THR A 148 15.60 15.06 -5.04
CA THR A 148 14.22 15.18 -5.48
C THR A 148 13.59 13.81 -5.78
N PHE A 149 12.42 13.58 -5.21
CA PHE A 149 11.65 12.34 -5.27
C PHE A 149 10.19 12.61 -5.68
N LEU A 150 9.56 11.59 -6.25
CA LEU A 150 8.12 11.52 -6.45
C LEU A 150 7.53 10.52 -5.44
N LEU A 151 6.75 11.02 -4.49
CA LEU A 151 5.91 10.24 -3.60
C LEU A 151 4.56 9.95 -4.27
N LYS A 152 4.15 8.68 -4.26
CA LYS A 152 2.89 8.16 -4.82
C LYS A 152 2.04 7.55 -3.71
N ALA A 153 1.43 8.40 -2.90
CA ALA A 153 0.47 7.95 -1.89
C ALA A 153 -0.85 7.53 -2.57
N ARG A 154 -1.52 6.53 -2.02
CA ARG A 154 -2.81 6.01 -2.53
C ARG A 154 -3.89 6.24 -1.49
N ASP A 155 -5.13 6.45 -1.91
CA ASP A 155 -6.25 6.19 -1.03
C ASP A 155 -6.29 4.68 -0.74
N PRO A 156 -6.16 4.24 0.53
CA PRO A 156 -6.11 2.82 0.86
C PRO A 156 -7.47 2.13 0.71
N PHE A 157 -8.57 2.88 0.59
CA PHE A 157 -9.92 2.35 0.45
C PHE A 157 -10.35 2.26 -1.01
N THR A 158 -10.18 3.30 -1.84
CA THR A 158 -10.62 3.23 -3.26
C THR A 158 -9.89 2.12 -4.02
N ALA A 159 -8.63 1.86 -3.64
CA ALA A 159 -7.81 0.76 -4.15
C ALA A 159 -8.34 -0.65 -3.79
N GLN A 160 -9.13 -0.79 -2.72
CA GLN A 160 -9.68 -2.06 -2.23
C GLN A 160 -11.18 -2.21 -2.55
N HIS A 161 -11.94 -1.12 -2.51
CA HIS A 161 -13.37 -1.09 -2.77
C HIS A 161 -13.77 0.29 -3.34
N PRO A 162 -14.38 0.39 -4.54
CA PRO A 162 -14.59 1.68 -5.20
C PRO A 162 -15.43 2.65 -4.37
N ALA A 163 -16.52 2.18 -3.76
CA ALA A 163 -17.43 3.00 -2.95
C ALA A 163 -16.93 3.30 -1.52
N ALA A 164 -15.62 3.45 -1.31
CA ALA A 164 -15.01 3.80 -0.03
C ALA A 164 -13.75 4.64 -0.26
N TRP A 165 -13.60 5.74 0.49
CA TRP A 165 -12.50 6.70 0.38
C TRP A 165 -12.16 7.28 1.76
N VAL A 166 -11.06 8.01 1.87
CA VAL A 166 -10.70 8.78 3.08
C VAL A 166 -11.42 10.13 3.08
N ASP A 167 -12.27 10.37 4.09
CA ASP A 167 -13.05 11.62 4.26
C ASP A 167 -12.16 12.86 4.30
N VAL A 168 -11.07 12.82 5.07
CA VAL A 168 -10.08 13.90 5.16
C VAL A 168 -8.67 13.35 5.13
N LEU A 169 -7.86 13.84 4.19
CA LEU A 169 -6.44 13.52 4.08
C LEU A 169 -5.59 14.79 4.10
N GLU A 170 -4.74 14.90 5.12
CA GLU A 170 -3.77 15.98 5.27
C GLU A 170 -2.35 15.45 5.06
N PHE A 171 -1.59 16.05 4.14
CA PHE A 171 -0.14 15.84 4.03
C PHE A 171 0.59 17.02 4.65
N LYS A 172 1.46 16.77 5.62
CA LYS A 172 2.37 17.74 6.25
C LYS A 172 3.81 17.46 5.82
N PHE A 173 4.59 18.51 5.68
CA PHE A 173 5.99 18.47 5.27
C PHE A 173 6.87 18.92 6.45
N GLY A 174 7.66 17.99 6.99
CA GLY A 174 8.54 18.22 8.12
C GLY A 174 9.68 19.21 7.83
N GLU A 175 10.45 19.56 8.86
CA GLU A 175 11.55 20.52 8.72
C GLU A 175 12.56 20.03 7.67
N GLY A 176 12.79 20.86 6.64
CA GLY A 176 13.71 20.53 5.54
C GLY A 176 13.07 19.85 4.32
N VAL A 177 11.80 19.47 4.39
CA VAL A 177 11.04 18.96 3.23
C VAL A 177 10.50 20.12 2.40
N GLU A 178 10.68 20.07 1.08
CA GLU A 178 10.15 21.10 0.15
C GLU A 178 9.19 20.46 -0.86
N LEU A 179 7.92 20.83 -0.83
CA LEU A 179 6.95 20.48 -1.88
C LEU A 179 7.25 21.31 -3.14
N LEU A 180 7.71 20.65 -4.20
CA LEU A 180 7.97 21.27 -5.50
C LEU A 180 6.74 21.29 -6.41
N ASN A 181 5.90 20.25 -6.33
CA ASN A 181 4.70 20.10 -7.14
C ASN A 181 3.74 19.08 -6.53
N ALA A 182 2.43 19.33 -6.63
CA ALA A 182 1.38 18.38 -6.29
C ALA A 182 0.49 18.11 -7.51
N SER A 183 0.10 16.86 -7.70
CA SER A 183 -0.90 16.43 -8.68
C SER A 183 -1.56 15.15 -8.18
N TRP A 184 -2.62 14.70 -8.84
CA TRP A 184 -3.38 13.54 -8.39
C TRP A 184 -4.02 12.79 -9.56
N LYS A 185 -4.63 11.64 -9.26
CA LYS A 185 -5.42 10.83 -10.18
C LYS A 185 -6.71 10.34 -9.50
N PRO A 186 -7.83 10.23 -10.23
CA PRO A 186 -7.99 10.68 -11.62
C PRO A 186 -7.93 12.23 -11.69
N ARG A 187 -7.77 12.82 -12.89
CA ARG A 187 -7.45 14.27 -13.01
C ARG A 187 -8.64 15.21 -12.77
N ASP A 188 -9.82 14.62 -12.82
CA ASP A 188 -11.14 15.19 -12.62
C ASP A 188 -11.62 15.08 -11.18
N ALA A 189 -11.00 14.23 -10.35
CA ALA A 189 -11.12 14.30 -8.90
C ALA A 189 -10.58 15.65 -8.36
N GLN A 190 -10.96 16.00 -7.13
CA GLN A 190 -10.71 17.35 -6.63
C GLN A 190 -9.24 17.60 -6.25
N GLY A 191 -8.83 18.87 -6.39
CA GLY A 191 -7.56 19.35 -5.83
C GLY A 191 -7.65 19.58 -4.33
N PRO A 192 -6.52 19.92 -3.69
CA PRO A 192 -6.50 20.19 -2.26
C PRO A 192 -7.45 21.34 -1.91
N THR A 193 -8.31 21.10 -0.93
CA THR A 193 -9.26 22.05 -0.35
C THR A 193 -8.53 23.23 0.30
N GLU A 194 -7.37 22.97 0.93
CA GLU A 194 -6.47 24.00 1.44
C GLU A 194 -5.00 23.70 1.11
N VAL A 195 -4.22 24.75 0.85
CA VAL A 195 -2.80 24.70 0.52
C VAL A 195 -2.05 25.63 1.48
N GLY A 196 -1.33 25.03 2.42
CA GLY A 196 -0.47 25.73 3.37
C GLY A 196 0.92 26.05 2.82
N VAL A 197 1.81 26.48 3.72
CA VAL A 197 3.26 26.61 3.43
C VAL A 197 3.93 25.23 3.50
N ASP A 198 3.48 24.43 4.44
CA ASP A 198 4.03 23.17 4.93
C ASP A 198 2.98 22.04 4.96
N TYR A 199 1.80 22.24 4.36
CA TYR A 199 0.78 21.20 4.24
C TYR A 199 -0.12 21.33 3.00
N LEU A 200 -0.81 20.23 2.67
CA LEU A 200 -1.93 20.15 1.73
C LEU A 200 -3.08 19.38 2.40
N LEU A 201 -4.30 19.89 2.29
CA LEU A 201 -5.49 19.27 2.88
C LEU A 201 -6.53 18.95 1.81
N TRP A 202 -7.03 17.72 1.79
CA TRP A 202 -8.20 17.28 1.04
C TRP A 202 -9.35 16.96 2.00
N ILE A 203 -10.54 17.47 1.71
CA ILE A 203 -11.80 17.17 2.38
C ILE A 203 -12.74 16.59 1.33
N ASN A 204 -12.87 15.25 1.28
CA ASN A 204 -13.52 14.48 0.22
C ASN A 204 -14.96 14.10 0.61
N PRO A 205 -16.00 14.81 0.12
CA PRO A 205 -17.40 14.49 0.44
C PRO A 205 -17.97 13.31 -0.38
N SER A 206 -17.24 12.77 -1.35
CA SER A 206 -17.71 11.69 -2.22
C SER A 206 -16.57 10.94 -2.91
N GLU A 207 -16.85 9.72 -3.37
CA GLU A 207 -15.98 8.91 -4.26
C GLU A 207 -15.49 9.70 -5.47
N GLU A 208 -16.37 10.42 -6.17
CA GLU A 208 -16.01 11.23 -7.35
C GLU A 208 -15.07 12.41 -7.02
N ALA A 209 -15.13 12.91 -5.78
CA ALA A 209 -14.23 13.96 -5.32
C ALA A 209 -12.87 13.40 -4.90
N ALA A 210 -12.83 12.24 -4.25
CA ALA A 210 -11.62 11.63 -3.69
C ALA A 210 -10.62 11.19 -4.77
N PRO A 211 -9.35 11.63 -4.70
CA PRO A 211 -8.30 11.07 -5.55
C PRO A 211 -7.83 9.68 -5.11
N ASP A 212 -7.79 8.72 -6.04
CA ASP A 212 -7.17 7.40 -5.87
C ASP A 212 -5.67 7.47 -5.52
N VAL A 213 -4.96 8.43 -6.12
CA VAL A 213 -3.50 8.55 -6.02
C VAL A 213 -3.07 10.00 -5.95
N TYR A 214 -2.30 10.32 -4.91
CA TYR A 214 -1.69 11.62 -4.67
C TYR A 214 -0.21 11.55 -5.09
N LEU A 215 0.20 12.49 -5.94
CA LEU A 215 1.51 12.52 -6.61
C LEU A 215 2.26 13.78 -6.20
N LEU A 216 3.09 13.66 -5.17
CA LEU A 216 3.82 14.76 -4.55
C LEU A 216 5.29 14.71 -4.97
N THR A 217 5.77 15.77 -5.63
CA THR A 217 7.19 15.93 -5.95
C THR A 217 7.85 16.70 -4.81
N LEU A 218 8.74 16.04 -4.07
CA LEU A 218 9.35 16.54 -2.83
C LEU A 218 10.86 16.61 -2.97
N LYS A 219 11.50 17.60 -2.33
CA LYS A 219 12.91 17.44 -1.91
C LYS A 219 12.96 16.80 -0.53
N LEU A 220 13.76 15.75 -0.41
CA LEU A 220 14.00 15.01 0.82
C LEU A 220 15.53 14.86 0.98
N PRO A 221 16.20 15.79 1.70
CA PRO A 221 17.65 15.94 1.65
C PRO A 221 18.43 14.81 2.34
N ASP A 222 17.80 14.10 3.28
CA ASP A 222 18.45 13.12 4.15
C ASP A 222 18.04 11.66 3.85
N VAL A 223 17.34 11.42 2.72
CA VAL A 223 16.93 10.06 2.29
C VAL A 223 18.13 9.23 1.85
N GLU A 224 18.47 8.21 2.64
CA GLU A 224 19.37 7.15 2.19
C GLU A 224 18.63 6.18 1.25
N ILE A 225 18.92 6.22 -0.05
CA ILE A 225 18.40 5.23 -1.02
C ILE A 225 19.10 3.89 -0.81
N SER A 226 18.59 3.08 0.12
CA SER A 226 19.03 1.71 0.35
C SER A 226 18.50 0.81 -0.77
N VAL A 227 19.32 0.60 -1.82
CA VAL A 227 18.92 -0.27 -2.94
C VAL A 227 18.70 -1.69 -2.42
N LYS A 228 17.43 -2.13 -2.37
CA LYS A 228 17.01 -3.47 -1.90
C LYS A 228 17.82 -4.55 -2.61
N ARG A 229 18.75 -5.21 -1.90
CA ARG A 229 19.62 -6.25 -2.48
C ARG A 229 18.99 -7.63 -2.36
N VAL A 230 19.12 -8.44 -3.41
CA VAL A 230 18.68 -9.84 -3.44
C VAL A 230 19.85 -10.73 -3.84
N SER A 231 20.03 -11.86 -3.16
CA SER A 231 20.99 -12.87 -3.59
C SER A 231 20.34 -13.77 -4.64
N LEU A 232 20.84 -13.72 -5.88
CA LEU A 232 20.50 -14.69 -6.93
C LEU A 232 21.71 -15.54 -7.28
N ASN A 233 21.48 -16.82 -7.56
CA ASN A 233 22.46 -17.68 -8.19
C ASN A 233 22.53 -17.33 -9.69
N LEU A 234 23.33 -16.32 -10.02
CA LEU A 234 23.47 -15.73 -11.34
C LEU A 234 24.97 -15.50 -11.63
N ASP A 235 25.54 -16.23 -12.60
CA ASP A 235 26.92 -15.93 -13.01
C ASP A 235 26.89 -14.66 -13.87
N VAL A 236 27.57 -13.60 -13.44
CA VAL A 236 27.74 -12.36 -14.21
C VAL A 236 29.21 -12.16 -14.54
N SER A 237 29.52 -11.90 -15.81
CA SER A 237 30.84 -11.46 -16.25
C SER A 237 30.72 -10.42 -17.36
N SER A 238 31.73 -9.58 -17.51
CA SER A 238 31.70 -8.48 -18.49
C SER A 238 33.04 -8.22 -19.13
N SER A 239 33.00 -7.71 -20.36
CA SER A 239 34.18 -7.29 -21.13
C SER A 239 33.87 -6.00 -21.88
N SER A 240 34.90 -5.19 -22.13
CA SER A 240 34.80 -4.01 -22.99
C SER A 240 35.92 -4.03 -24.03
N GLU A 241 35.55 -4.07 -25.31
CA GLU A 241 36.49 -4.12 -26.43
C GLU A 241 35.89 -3.40 -27.65
N GLY A 242 36.71 -2.66 -28.39
CA GLY A 242 36.32 -2.14 -29.72
C GLY A 242 35.11 -1.20 -29.77
N GLY A 243 34.80 -0.47 -28.69
CA GLY A 243 33.60 0.39 -28.61
C GLY A 243 32.36 -0.28 -28.03
N LEU A 244 32.46 -1.56 -27.66
CA LEU A 244 31.37 -2.40 -27.19
C LEU A 244 31.63 -2.84 -25.74
N THR A 245 30.57 -2.86 -24.93
CA THR A 245 30.58 -3.54 -23.62
C THR A 245 29.60 -4.70 -23.67
N SER A 246 30.13 -5.91 -23.45
CA SER A 246 29.38 -7.17 -23.45
C SER A 246 29.25 -7.67 -22.02
N ILE A 247 28.04 -8.05 -21.64
CA ILE A 247 27.71 -8.57 -20.31
C ILE A 247 27.10 -9.95 -20.50
N HIS A 248 27.81 -10.98 -20.06
CA HIS A 248 27.37 -12.36 -20.09
C HIS A 248 26.68 -12.70 -18.78
N LEU A 249 25.48 -13.28 -18.89
CA LEU A 249 24.66 -13.72 -17.78
C LEU A 249 24.36 -15.21 -17.92
N LYS A 250 24.39 -15.93 -16.80
CA LYS A 250 23.92 -17.31 -16.72
C LYS A 250 23.02 -17.53 -15.53
N ASN A 251 21.79 -17.95 -15.79
CA ASN A 251 20.86 -18.32 -14.74
C ASN A 251 21.27 -19.66 -14.09
N ARG A 252 21.50 -19.67 -12.78
CA ARG A 252 21.75 -20.89 -11.97
C ARG A 252 20.64 -21.13 -10.95
N GLU A 253 19.59 -20.33 -10.96
CA GLU A 253 18.36 -20.58 -10.20
C GLU A 253 17.57 -21.74 -10.80
N GLY A 254 16.71 -22.35 -9.97
CA GLY A 254 15.75 -23.36 -10.40
C GLY A 254 14.48 -22.80 -11.05
N ARG A 255 14.48 -21.51 -11.41
CA ARG A 255 13.31 -20.76 -11.90
C ARG A 255 13.74 -19.69 -12.91
N ASP A 256 12.77 -19.25 -13.71
CA ASP A 256 12.90 -18.17 -14.68
C ASP A 256 13.28 -16.86 -13.97
N LEU A 257 14.12 -16.04 -14.63
CA LEU A 257 14.57 -14.74 -14.13
C LEU A 257 14.32 -13.64 -15.15
N ASP A 258 13.41 -12.71 -14.84
CA ASP A 258 13.28 -11.44 -15.53
C ASP A 258 14.16 -10.37 -14.85
N LEU A 259 15.12 -9.85 -15.61
CA LEU A 259 16.19 -8.98 -15.13
C LEU A 259 16.30 -7.70 -15.96
N VAL A 260 16.81 -6.64 -15.34
CA VAL A 260 17.24 -5.40 -16.02
C VAL A 260 18.73 -5.22 -15.83
N VAL A 261 19.48 -5.27 -16.92
CA VAL A 261 20.92 -4.99 -16.94
C VAL A 261 21.12 -3.51 -17.21
N ARG A 262 21.74 -2.81 -16.26
CA ARG A 262 22.11 -1.39 -16.36
C ARG A 262 23.62 -1.25 -16.43
N LEU A 263 24.08 -0.36 -17.30
CA LEU A 263 25.47 0.03 -17.47
C LEU A 263 25.61 1.51 -17.10
N VAL A 264 26.34 1.79 -16.02
CA VAL A 264 26.45 3.13 -15.41
C VAL A 264 27.90 3.59 -15.40
N GLY A 265 28.14 4.89 -15.60
CA GLY A 265 29.45 5.53 -15.46
C GLY A 265 29.43 6.99 -15.92
N PRO A 266 30.60 7.65 -16.02
CA PRO A 266 30.68 9.06 -16.40
C PRO A 266 30.05 9.34 -17.78
N GLY A 267 28.89 10.01 -17.81
CA GLY A 267 28.14 10.27 -19.04
C GLY A 267 27.45 9.06 -19.66
N VAL A 268 27.33 7.95 -18.93
CA VAL A 268 26.75 6.69 -19.38
C VAL A 268 25.69 6.22 -18.39
N ASP A 269 24.44 6.19 -18.83
CA ASP A 269 23.38 5.43 -18.18
C ASP A 269 22.52 4.77 -19.27
N ARG A 270 22.50 3.44 -19.27
CA ARG A 270 21.83 2.61 -20.29
C ARG A 270 21.32 1.33 -19.63
N ALA A 271 20.04 1.00 -19.84
CA ALA A 271 19.43 -0.23 -19.36
C ALA A 271 18.92 -1.11 -20.52
N ARG A 272 18.85 -2.43 -20.30
CA ARG A 272 18.21 -3.42 -21.17
C ARG A 272 17.57 -4.53 -20.33
N ALA A 273 16.31 -4.86 -20.63
CA ALA A 273 15.64 -6.02 -20.07
C ALA A 273 16.18 -7.33 -20.68
N VAL A 274 16.20 -8.41 -19.90
CA VAL A 274 16.56 -9.76 -20.31
C VAL A 274 15.83 -10.78 -19.45
N SER A 275 15.13 -11.72 -20.07
CA SER A 275 14.57 -12.91 -19.42
C SER A 275 15.55 -14.07 -19.59
N LEU A 276 15.69 -14.92 -18.58
CA LEU A 276 16.55 -16.11 -18.59
C LEU A 276 15.81 -17.34 -18.06
N ASP A 277 15.66 -18.38 -18.89
CA ASP A 277 15.14 -19.68 -18.45
C ASP A 277 16.15 -20.37 -17.49
N PRO A 278 15.75 -21.36 -16.67
CA PRO A 278 16.65 -22.09 -15.77
C PRO A 278 17.83 -22.73 -16.51
N GLY A 279 19.05 -22.32 -16.16
CA GLY A 279 20.28 -22.78 -16.83
C GLY A 279 20.65 -22.04 -18.11
N GLU A 280 19.85 -21.09 -18.58
CA GLU A 280 20.10 -20.34 -19.82
C GLU A 280 21.28 -19.35 -19.68
N GLU A 281 21.97 -19.14 -20.80
CA GLU A 281 23.04 -18.15 -20.96
C GLU A 281 22.63 -17.11 -22.03
N LYS A 282 22.68 -15.81 -21.69
CA LYS A 282 22.50 -14.72 -22.66
C LYS A 282 23.61 -13.67 -22.55
N THR A 283 23.85 -12.96 -23.66
CA THR A 283 24.81 -11.85 -23.72
C THR A 283 24.10 -10.56 -24.06
N VAL A 284 24.20 -9.57 -23.17
CA VAL A 284 23.65 -8.23 -23.36
C VAL A 284 24.77 -7.29 -23.81
N VAL A 285 24.60 -6.62 -24.95
CA VAL A 285 25.63 -5.78 -25.56
C VAL A 285 25.20 -4.32 -25.60
N PHE A 286 26.08 -3.43 -25.14
CA PHE A 286 25.94 -1.99 -25.18
C PHE A 286 26.94 -1.39 -26.17
N LEU A 287 26.49 -0.45 -27.03
CA LEU A 287 27.31 0.30 -27.98
C LEU A 287 28.08 1.44 -27.29
N VAL A 288 28.75 1.12 -26.18
CA VAL A 288 29.50 2.06 -25.34
C VAL A 288 30.72 1.33 -24.78
N SER A 289 31.88 1.97 -24.82
CA SER A 289 33.09 1.57 -24.07
C SER A 289 33.64 2.77 -23.31
N GLY A 290 34.14 2.57 -22.10
CA GLY A 290 34.72 3.62 -21.28
C GLY A 290 35.49 3.06 -20.10
N ALA A 291 36.32 3.91 -19.47
CA ALA A 291 36.88 3.61 -18.16
C ALA A 291 35.82 3.87 -17.07
N ASN A 292 35.93 3.18 -15.94
CA ASN A 292 35.05 3.36 -14.77
C ASN A 292 33.56 3.13 -15.09
N LEU A 293 33.26 2.10 -15.88
CA LEU A 293 31.89 1.60 -16.06
C LEU A 293 31.57 0.52 -15.02
N THR A 294 30.35 0.54 -14.50
CA THR A 294 29.79 -0.43 -13.57
C THR A 294 28.59 -1.13 -14.22
N VAL A 295 28.55 -2.46 -14.09
CA VAL A 295 27.38 -3.28 -14.39
C VAL A 295 26.55 -3.40 -13.13
N GLN A 296 25.26 -3.07 -13.23
CA GLN A 296 24.24 -3.38 -12.22
C GLN A 296 23.21 -4.31 -12.88
N VAL A 297 22.79 -5.35 -12.16
CA VAL A 297 21.70 -6.23 -12.59
C VAL A 297 20.61 -6.20 -11.54
N TYR A 298 19.42 -5.79 -11.95
CA TYR A 298 18.23 -5.72 -11.11
C TYR A 298 17.25 -6.83 -11.48
N THR A 299 16.39 -7.24 -10.56
CA THR A 299 15.16 -7.97 -10.90
C THR A 299 14.15 -7.05 -11.56
N SER A 300 13.14 -7.62 -12.23
CA SER A 300 11.96 -6.88 -12.70
C SER A 300 11.25 -6.08 -11.59
N GLY A 301 11.31 -6.54 -10.35
CA GLY A 301 10.83 -5.84 -9.15
C GLY A 301 11.82 -4.83 -8.53
N GLY A 302 12.84 -4.38 -9.27
CA GLY A 302 13.74 -3.29 -8.84
C GLY A 302 14.81 -3.65 -7.81
N ALA A 303 14.90 -4.91 -7.36
CA ALA A 303 15.91 -5.32 -6.39
C ALA A 303 17.27 -5.60 -7.07
N LEU A 304 18.36 -5.06 -6.52
CA LEU A 304 19.72 -5.23 -7.06
C LEU A 304 20.27 -6.63 -6.74
N ALA A 305 20.49 -7.42 -7.79
CA ALA A 305 21.02 -8.78 -7.70
C ALA A 305 22.55 -8.87 -7.88
N TYR A 306 23.14 -7.94 -8.64
CA TYR A 306 24.58 -7.89 -8.87
C TYR A 306 25.05 -6.45 -9.12
N GLU A 307 26.23 -6.12 -8.62
CA GLU A 307 26.94 -4.87 -8.92
C GLU A 307 28.44 -5.14 -9.04
N GLY A 308 29.09 -4.68 -10.12
CA GLY A 308 30.51 -4.89 -10.33
C GLY A 308 31.11 -4.11 -11.50
N PRO A 309 32.43 -3.83 -11.48
CA PRO A 309 33.10 -3.07 -12.52
C PRO A 309 33.20 -3.85 -13.84
N VAL A 310 33.10 -3.14 -14.97
CA VAL A 310 33.29 -3.73 -16.30
C VAL A 310 34.73 -4.24 -16.43
N GLY A 311 34.89 -5.51 -16.82
CA GLY A 311 36.19 -6.17 -16.89
C GLY A 311 36.71 -6.74 -15.56
N GLY A 312 35.91 -6.66 -14.49
CA GLY A 312 36.13 -7.46 -13.28
C GLY A 312 35.95 -8.95 -13.56
N ALA A 313 36.78 -9.80 -12.95
CA ALA A 313 36.55 -11.24 -12.95
C ALA A 313 35.23 -11.57 -12.23
N ALA A 314 34.60 -12.68 -12.63
CA ALA A 314 33.33 -13.13 -12.04
C ALA A 314 33.44 -13.19 -10.50
N ALA A 315 32.49 -12.54 -9.81
CA ALA A 315 32.35 -12.66 -8.37
C ALA A 315 31.85 -14.07 -8.05
N GLY A 316 32.77 -14.99 -7.78
CA GLY A 316 32.43 -16.21 -7.07
C GLY A 316 31.80 -15.87 -5.73
N ALA A 317 30.84 -16.68 -5.28
CA ALA A 317 30.09 -16.45 -4.05
C ALA A 317 31.01 -16.07 -2.87
N PRO A 318 30.58 -15.14 -1.98
CA PRO A 318 31.38 -14.74 -0.84
C PRO A 318 31.73 -15.96 0.02
N THR A 319 33.03 -16.23 0.14
CA THR A 319 33.56 -17.27 1.04
C THR A 319 33.14 -17.02 2.47
N GLU A 320 32.75 -18.08 3.17
CA GLU A 320 32.37 -18.07 4.59
C GLU A 320 33.38 -17.29 5.45
N GLY A 321 32.91 -16.18 6.03
CA GLY A 321 33.68 -15.31 6.92
C GLY A 321 33.04 -15.24 8.29
N GLU A 322 33.56 -16.06 9.21
CA GLU A 322 33.42 -16.00 10.67
C GLU A 322 31.99 -16.09 11.26
N GLU A 323 31.66 -17.27 11.79
CA GLU A 323 30.42 -17.60 12.52
C GLU A 323 30.28 -16.81 13.84
N VAL A 324 29.81 -15.57 13.78
CA VAL A 324 29.30 -14.86 14.96
C VAL A 324 27.94 -15.46 15.31
N ARG A 325 27.93 -16.41 16.25
CA ARG A 325 26.71 -17.08 16.70
C ARG A 325 25.73 -16.07 17.32
N PRO A 326 24.51 -15.91 16.78
CA PRO A 326 23.44 -15.26 17.51
C PRO A 326 23.06 -16.13 18.73
N PRO A 327 22.52 -15.54 19.81
CA PRO A 327 21.90 -16.32 20.88
C PRO A 327 20.75 -17.17 20.31
N PRO A 328 20.48 -18.35 20.88
CA PRO A 328 19.54 -19.30 20.29
C PRO A 328 18.13 -18.70 20.21
N LYS A 329 17.59 -18.61 18.99
CA LYS A 329 16.15 -18.41 18.79
C LYS A 329 15.41 -19.61 19.36
N GLU A 330 14.48 -19.36 20.26
CA GLU A 330 13.52 -20.35 20.73
C GLU A 330 12.63 -20.75 19.54
N SER A 331 12.52 -22.05 19.25
CA SER A 331 11.84 -22.51 18.04
C SER A 331 10.32 -22.49 18.25
N ALA A 332 9.66 -21.41 17.83
CA ALA A 332 8.26 -21.48 17.46
C ALA A 332 8.11 -22.57 16.38
N GLY A 333 7.18 -23.50 16.59
CA GLY A 333 6.90 -24.58 15.64
C GLY A 333 6.31 -24.04 14.32
N PRO A 334 6.16 -24.90 13.29
CA PRO A 334 5.45 -24.49 12.08
C PRO A 334 4.03 -24.01 12.44
N PRO A 335 3.54 -22.91 11.84
CA PRO A 335 2.20 -22.41 12.14
C PRO A 335 1.15 -23.49 11.82
N GLU A 336 0.20 -23.69 12.73
CA GLU A 336 -0.91 -24.59 12.45
C GLU A 336 -1.75 -24.05 11.29
N PRO A 337 -2.31 -24.92 10.42
CA PRO A 337 -3.25 -24.48 9.41
C PRO A 337 -4.45 -23.81 10.07
N ILE A 338 -4.85 -22.64 9.56
CA ILE A 338 -5.91 -21.78 10.10
C ILE A 338 -7.21 -22.59 10.29
N LYS A 339 -7.55 -22.89 11.54
CA LYS A 339 -8.78 -23.59 11.95
C LYS A 339 -9.81 -22.61 12.52
N SER A 340 -10.16 -21.59 11.77
CA SER A 340 -11.33 -20.76 12.09
C SER A 340 -11.99 -20.26 10.82
N LEU A 341 -13.31 -20.46 10.72
CA LEU A 341 -14.13 -19.83 9.68
C LEU A 341 -14.36 -18.32 9.95
N ALA A 342 -13.93 -17.80 11.11
CA ALA A 342 -14.20 -16.42 11.52
C ALA A 342 -13.47 -15.38 10.65
N SER A 343 -12.23 -15.64 10.24
CA SER A 343 -11.45 -14.70 9.40
C SER A 343 -11.99 -14.54 7.99
N LEU A 344 -12.78 -15.50 7.49
CA LEU A 344 -13.54 -15.34 6.24
C LEU A 344 -14.82 -14.50 6.44
N GLY A 345 -15.30 -14.35 7.68
CA GLY A 345 -16.49 -13.58 8.01
C GLY A 345 -16.27 -12.07 7.98
N VAL A 346 -15.07 -11.60 8.33
CA VAL A 346 -14.74 -10.15 8.34
C VAL A 346 -14.68 -9.59 6.92
N LEU A 347 -14.02 -10.29 5.99
CA LEU A 347 -14.00 -9.94 4.56
C LEU A 347 -15.40 -9.91 3.91
N VAL A 348 -16.33 -10.76 4.37
CA VAL A 348 -17.73 -10.75 3.90
C VAL A 348 -18.55 -9.66 4.60
N GLY A 349 -18.18 -9.25 5.82
CA GLY A 349 -18.80 -8.15 6.55
C GLY A 349 -18.63 -6.81 5.85
N VAL A 350 -17.40 -6.49 5.41
CA VAL A 350 -17.11 -5.27 4.64
C VAL A 350 -17.81 -5.31 3.27
N ALA A 351 -17.77 -6.45 2.57
CA ALA A 351 -18.41 -6.62 1.26
C ALA A 351 -19.96 -6.54 1.27
N LEU A 352 -20.62 -6.65 2.43
CA LEU A 352 -22.08 -6.53 2.56
C LEU A 352 -22.57 -5.10 2.80
N MET A 353 -21.68 -4.16 3.13
CA MET A 353 -22.05 -2.75 3.35
C MET A 353 -22.53 -2.07 2.05
N ALA A 354 -21.99 -2.48 0.90
CA ALA A 354 -22.30 -1.91 -0.42
C ALA A 354 -23.68 -2.30 -1.02
N VAL A 355 -24.50 -3.12 -0.35
CA VAL A 355 -25.71 -3.73 -0.94
C VAL A 355 -27.03 -3.16 -0.36
N SER A 356 -26.99 -2.22 0.59
CA SER A 356 -28.20 -1.76 1.29
C SER A 356 -28.97 -0.58 0.67
N PHE A 357 -28.54 -0.05 -0.49
CA PHE A 357 -29.20 1.11 -1.14
C PHE A 357 -29.46 0.96 -2.67
N VAL A 358 -30.14 -0.10 -3.11
CA VAL A 358 -30.83 -0.09 -4.44
C VAL A 358 -32.18 -0.83 -4.42
N VAL A 359 -33.22 -0.20 -3.89
CA VAL A 359 -34.67 -0.46 -4.11
C VAL A 359 -35.38 0.89 -3.83
N GLU A 360 -36.17 1.54 -4.69
CA GLU A 360 -36.84 1.13 -5.92
C GLU A 360 -37.11 2.35 -6.85
N GLY A 361 -37.02 2.15 -8.17
CA GLY A 361 -37.91 2.80 -9.15
C GLY A 361 -37.62 4.23 -9.66
N GLU A 362 -36.99 4.31 -10.84
CA GLU A 362 -37.48 5.21 -11.90
C GLU A 362 -37.30 4.57 -13.29
N GLU A 363 -38.27 4.78 -14.18
CA GLU A 363 -38.35 4.10 -15.48
C GLU A 363 -37.37 4.72 -16.49
N ARG A 364 -36.53 3.90 -17.15
CA ARG A 364 -35.71 4.36 -18.29
C ARG A 364 -36.59 4.59 -19.54
N PRO A 365 -36.55 5.77 -20.18
CA PRO A 365 -36.83 5.91 -21.59
C PRO A 365 -35.64 5.41 -22.43
N GLU A 366 -35.91 5.09 -23.69
CA GLU A 366 -34.98 4.41 -24.61
C GLU A 366 -33.85 5.31 -25.16
N GLU A 367 -32.90 4.64 -25.82
CA GLU A 367 -31.71 5.20 -26.48
C GLU A 367 -31.97 6.40 -27.39
N VAL A 368 -31.01 7.34 -27.40
CA VAL A 368 -30.68 8.11 -28.61
C VAL A 368 -29.16 8.11 -28.78
N GLU A 369 -28.67 7.31 -29.74
CA GLU A 369 -27.33 7.47 -30.28
C GLU A 369 -27.11 8.91 -30.78
N ARG A 370 -25.97 9.53 -30.47
CA ARG A 370 -25.47 10.63 -31.29
C ARG A 370 -23.95 10.81 -31.27
N GLU A 371 -23.36 10.28 -32.33
CA GLU A 371 -22.24 10.77 -33.14
C GLU A 371 -21.20 11.76 -32.56
N GLU A 372 -19.94 11.43 -32.86
CA GLU A 372 -18.71 12.22 -32.70
C GLU A 372 -18.80 13.68 -33.14
N TYR A 373 -18.07 14.60 -32.48
CA TYR A 373 -17.40 15.74 -33.15
C TYR A 373 -16.10 16.17 -32.44
N TRP A 374 -15.08 16.53 -33.24
CA TRP A 374 -13.77 17.04 -32.82
C TRP A 374 -13.64 18.57 -33.05
N ILE A 375 -13.16 19.33 -32.05
CA ILE A 375 -12.45 20.65 -32.15
C ILE A 375 -11.51 20.72 -30.91
N VAL A 376 -10.20 21.08 -30.89
CA VAL A 376 -9.21 21.68 -31.82
C VAL A 376 -9.02 23.21 -31.74
N GLY A 377 -8.21 23.67 -30.76
CA GLY A 377 -7.69 25.04 -30.61
C GLY A 377 -8.52 25.95 -29.67
N GLU A 378 -7.97 26.94 -28.97
CA GLU A 378 -6.58 27.49 -28.96
C GLU A 378 -5.93 27.42 -27.56
#